data_AF-A0A425I2J4-F1
#
_entry.id   AF-A0A425I2J4-F1
#
_cell.length_a   1.000
_cell.length_b   1.000
_cell.length_c   1.000
_cell.angle_alpha   90.00
_cell.angle_beta   90.00
_cell.angle_gamma   90.00
#
_symmetry.space_group_name_H-M   'P 1'
#
loop_
_entity.id
_entity.type
_entity.pdbx_description
1 polymer ?
#
loop_
_entity_poly.entity_id
_entity_poly.type
_entity_poly.pdbx_seq_one_letter_code
_entity_poly.pdbx_strand_id
1 'polypeptide(L)'
;VKSGRKHTNRYCDGTQWGENWHQSQAASPGASSSSSSATDGNVDSANEADGVVSHQVTVQIRTPSGRFEVHTVEASAPVLRLASTSRDSWWREPHGNSWGEKMYHDLEQGSEQHEKWYDNGHERQVDRWRVAPDGSRTGEKFGSKTDGTEWREAWGRQASGEGAEEDSWIEKRWKERNRDGEGVNEWGETEGSEGRKRWNQKWWKKESWHGGDEFVEKWEDDGHGNKSTVKLGSTWKHREGCREVTDWFEDKFGEVAHSQEKWAYKRGHSASGDNWLEKWNERPEEKSATKSGSNARGDEWSEQWKETFDENGEKSTTWAEKTGRNAQGDAWYETWLERRSNWKMAIKEGRNARGEEWQEKWGEDLHEDGSGEKWCQKWAKDNAGNRHGKSWGDRWGKDGKGGHRWGEEWSNDDVNKWWHDTDGRPAGC
;
A
#
# COMPACT_ATOMS: atom_id res chain seq x y z
N VAL A 1 24.40 42.87 -14.59
CA VAL A 1 23.59 42.51 -13.39
C VAL A 1 23.10 43.79 -12.73
N LYS A 2 21.80 43.92 -12.47
CA LYS A 2 21.21 45.01 -11.67
C LYS A 2 20.69 44.43 -10.35
N SER A 3 20.82 45.16 -9.26
CA SER A 3 20.31 44.74 -7.94
C SER A 3 19.87 45.93 -7.11
N GLY A 4 18.93 45.71 -6.20
CA GLY A 4 18.51 46.74 -5.25
C GLY A 4 17.94 46.16 -3.96
N ARG A 5 17.88 47.00 -2.92
CA ARG A 5 17.39 46.67 -1.60
C ARG A 5 16.49 47.78 -1.08
N LYS A 6 15.34 47.43 -0.51
CA LYS A 6 14.42 48.33 0.20
C LYS A 6 14.17 47.77 1.60
N HIS A 7 14.06 48.63 2.59
CA HIS A 7 13.59 48.25 3.92
C HIS A 7 12.91 49.46 4.59
N THR A 8 11.85 49.22 5.36
CA THR A 8 11.15 50.24 6.14
C THR A 8 10.41 49.62 7.32
N ASN A 9 10.07 50.44 8.31
CA ASN A 9 9.04 50.11 9.29
C ASN A 9 7.70 50.38 8.61
N ARG A 10 6.88 49.34 8.39
CA ARG A 10 5.68 49.43 7.56
C ARG A 10 4.44 49.86 8.35
N TYR A 11 4.42 49.57 9.64
CA TYR A 11 3.24 49.70 10.50
C TYR A 11 3.58 50.34 11.85
N CYS A 12 2.57 50.96 12.47
CA CYS A 12 2.68 51.55 13.83
C CYS A 12 2.86 50.50 14.93
N ASP A 13 2.65 49.21 14.61
CA ASP A 13 2.87 48.07 15.51
C ASP A 13 4.36 47.68 15.65
N GLY A 14 5.27 48.31 14.92
CA GLY A 14 6.71 48.03 14.96
C GLY A 14 7.18 46.95 13.99
N THR A 15 6.32 46.43 13.12
CA THR A 15 6.67 45.43 12.10
C THR A 15 7.61 46.00 11.04
N GLN A 16 8.74 45.33 10.86
CA GLN A 16 9.74 45.64 9.85
C GLN A 16 9.46 44.86 8.56
N TRP A 17 9.72 45.48 7.42
CA TRP A 17 9.66 44.85 6.12
C TRP A 17 10.90 45.18 5.29
N GLY A 18 11.36 44.24 4.46
CA GLY A 18 12.37 44.49 3.46
C GLY A 18 12.19 43.66 2.20
N GLU A 19 12.87 44.10 1.15
CA GLU A 19 12.83 43.50 -0.18
C GLU A 19 14.21 43.62 -0.85
N ASN A 20 14.73 42.50 -1.33
CA ASN A 20 15.90 42.44 -2.20
C ASN A 20 15.46 41.99 -3.59
N TRP A 21 16.03 42.56 -4.65
CA TRP A 21 15.80 42.12 -6.01
C TRP A 21 17.10 42.07 -6.82
N HIS A 22 17.19 41.11 -7.74
CA HIS A 22 18.31 40.96 -8.67
C HIS A 22 17.79 40.69 -10.08
N GLN A 23 18.51 41.21 -11.08
CA GLN A 23 18.27 40.99 -12.50
C GLN A 23 19.61 40.65 -13.16
N SER A 24 19.68 39.48 -13.78
CA SER A 24 20.82 39.05 -14.58
C SER A 24 20.51 39.26 -16.07
N GLN A 25 21.53 39.60 -16.84
CA GLN A 25 21.41 39.73 -18.30
C GLN A 25 22.48 38.84 -18.95
N ALA A 26 22.12 38.15 -20.02
CA ALA A 26 23.02 37.33 -20.82
C ALA A 26 23.06 37.85 -22.26
N ALA A 27 24.18 37.63 -22.94
CA ALA A 27 24.28 37.92 -24.36
C ALA A 27 23.38 36.96 -25.15
N SER A 28 22.61 37.45 -26.13
CA SER A 28 21.89 36.59 -27.06
C SER A 28 22.86 35.56 -27.65
N PRO A 29 22.53 34.25 -27.68
CA PRO A 29 23.32 33.28 -28.42
C PRO A 29 23.31 33.72 -29.88
N GLY A 30 24.45 34.25 -30.33
CA GLY A 30 24.60 34.72 -31.71
C GLY A 30 24.30 33.57 -32.65
N ALA A 31 23.40 33.80 -33.60
CA ALA A 31 23.16 32.88 -34.71
C ALA A 31 24.51 32.56 -35.34
N SER A 32 25.00 31.34 -35.13
CA SER A 32 26.08 30.79 -35.92
C SER A 32 25.60 30.84 -37.37
N SER A 33 26.28 31.64 -38.19
CA SER A 33 26.01 31.86 -39.60
C SER A 33 25.93 30.53 -40.36
N SER A 34 24.74 29.95 -40.45
CA SER A 34 24.43 28.87 -41.39
C SER A 34 24.05 29.53 -42.71
N SER A 35 25.01 29.58 -43.63
CA SER A 35 24.74 29.86 -45.03
C SER A 35 23.90 28.71 -45.61
N SER A 36 22.61 28.91 -45.76
CA SER A 36 21.77 28.07 -46.62
C SER A 36 20.88 28.95 -47.50
N SER A 37 21.00 28.67 -48.79
CA SER A 37 20.41 29.33 -49.95
C SER A 37 18.89 29.47 -49.90
N ALA A 38 18.44 30.55 -50.51
CA ALA A 38 17.07 31.00 -50.74
C ALA A 38 16.06 29.92 -51.17
N THR A 39 14.80 30.11 -50.78
CA THR A 39 13.65 30.25 -51.69
C THR A 39 12.45 30.88 -50.98
N ASP A 40 11.68 31.64 -51.76
CA ASP A 40 10.62 32.58 -51.42
C ASP A 40 9.44 32.03 -50.58
N GLY A 41 8.86 32.90 -49.75
CA GLY A 41 7.54 32.66 -49.17
C GLY A 41 7.10 33.57 -48.02
N ASN A 42 6.75 34.82 -48.34
CA ASN A 42 5.72 35.66 -47.73
C ASN A 42 5.72 35.90 -46.19
N VAL A 43 6.01 37.15 -45.81
CA VAL A 43 6.08 37.68 -44.44
C VAL A 43 4.83 38.50 -44.14
N ASP A 44 4.17 38.19 -43.03
CA ASP A 44 3.49 39.20 -42.20
C ASP A 44 3.53 38.71 -40.74
N SER A 45 4.50 39.21 -39.97
CA SER A 45 4.30 39.69 -38.57
C SER A 45 5.62 39.89 -37.82
N ALA A 46 5.76 41.13 -37.33
CA ALA A 46 6.48 41.60 -36.14
C ALA A 46 7.99 41.30 -35.97
N ASN A 47 8.76 42.38 -36.14
CA ASN A 47 10.14 42.57 -35.69
C ASN A 47 10.35 42.17 -34.21
N GLU A 48 11.09 41.08 -33.98
CA GLU A 48 12.00 40.97 -32.84
C GLU A 48 13.42 41.20 -33.33
N ALA A 49 14.02 42.30 -32.86
CA ALA A 49 15.40 42.65 -33.17
C ALA A 49 16.37 41.72 -32.42
N ASP A 50 16.64 40.55 -32.99
CA ASP A 50 17.87 39.80 -32.73
C ASP A 50 18.99 40.42 -33.57
N GLY A 51 19.56 41.51 -33.05
CA GLY A 51 20.58 42.28 -33.76
C GLY A 51 21.74 42.62 -32.86
N VAL A 52 22.96 42.25 -33.25
CA VAL A 52 24.16 42.89 -32.71
C VAL A 52 24.05 44.38 -33.02
N VAL A 53 24.07 45.23 -32.00
CA VAL A 53 24.08 46.69 -32.23
C VAL A 53 25.52 47.06 -32.56
N SER A 54 25.82 47.16 -33.85
CA SER A 54 27.10 47.65 -34.36
C SER A 54 27.09 49.18 -34.34
N HIS A 55 27.92 49.78 -33.50
CA HIS A 55 28.18 51.22 -33.52
C HIS A 55 29.57 51.47 -34.09
N GLN A 56 29.68 52.39 -35.04
CA GLN A 56 30.99 52.90 -35.46
C GLN A 56 31.48 53.87 -34.38
N VAL A 57 32.57 53.50 -33.70
CA VAL A 57 33.19 54.34 -32.67
C VAL A 57 34.52 54.83 -33.21
N THR A 58 34.73 56.14 -33.13
CA THR A 58 35.99 56.76 -33.49
C THR A 58 36.91 56.78 -32.28
N VAL A 59 38.05 56.08 -32.34
CA VAL A 59 39.06 56.07 -31.28
C VAL A 59 40.32 56.80 -31.74
N GLN A 60 40.81 57.68 -30.86
CA GLN A 60 42.12 58.31 -31.02
C GLN A 60 43.18 57.48 -30.29
N ILE A 61 44.10 56.89 -31.04
CA ILE A 61 45.20 56.08 -30.51
C ILE A 61 46.47 56.91 -30.57
N ARG A 62 47.17 57.03 -29.43
CA ARG A 62 48.47 57.73 -29.36
C ARG A 62 49.57 56.79 -29.81
N THR A 63 50.26 57.13 -30.89
CA THR A 63 51.39 56.35 -31.40
C THR A 63 52.63 56.56 -30.53
N PRO A 64 53.62 55.64 -30.59
CA PRO A 64 54.88 55.77 -29.83
C PRO A 64 55.65 57.07 -30.12
N SER A 65 55.43 57.70 -31.28
CA SER A 65 56.02 58.99 -31.65
C SER A 65 55.27 60.20 -31.07
N GLY A 66 54.23 59.99 -30.27
CA GLY A 66 53.43 61.05 -29.64
C GLY A 66 52.34 61.68 -30.52
N ARG A 67 52.08 61.16 -31.72
CA ARG A 67 50.99 61.62 -32.61
C ARG A 67 49.70 60.84 -32.33
N PHE A 68 48.54 61.44 -32.61
CA PHE A 68 47.25 60.76 -32.49
C PHE A 68 46.74 60.34 -33.86
N GLU A 69 46.39 59.08 -34.02
CA GLU A 69 45.70 58.56 -35.20
C GLU A 69 44.23 58.29 -34.86
N VAL A 70 43.35 58.70 -35.77
CA VAL A 70 41.90 58.53 -35.63
C VAL A 70 41.50 57.30 -36.45
N HIS A 71 41.05 56.25 -35.76
CA HIS A 71 40.55 55.03 -36.39
C HIS A 71 39.05 54.90 -36.12
N THR A 72 38.27 54.63 -37.17
CA THR A 72 36.86 54.23 -37.02
C THR A 72 36.83 52.72 -36.91
N VAL A 73 36.49 52.21 -35.73
CA VAL A 73 36.32 50.77 -35.48
C VAL A 73 34.85 50.47 -35.28
N GLU A 74 34.43 49.35 -35.85
CA GLU A 74 33.10 48.80 -35.63
C GLU A 74 33.08 48.10 -34.27
N ALA A 75 32.43 48.74 -33.30
CA ALA A 75 32.21 48.16 -31.98
C ALA A 75 30.86 47.44 -32.01
N SER A 76 30.90 46.11 -32.05
CA SER A 76 29.74 45.25 -31.84
C SER A 76 29.57 44.99 -30.35
N ALA A 77 28.48 45.49 -29.77
CA ALA A 77 28.05 45.08 -28.44
C ALA A 77 26.96 44.01 -28.57
N PRO A 78 27.06 42.87 -27.86
CA PRO A 78 25.98 41.90 -27.85
C PRO A 78 24.74 42.54 -27.21
N VAL A 79 23.57 42.33 -27.82
CA VAL A 79 22.31 42.67 -27.17
C VAL A 79 22.15 41.77 -25.95
N LEU A 80 22.13 42.42 -24.80
CA LEU A 80 21.92 41.78 -23.51
C LEU A 80 20.42 41.59 -23.31
N ARG A 81 19.96 40.34 -23.31
CA ARG A 81 18.60 39.96 -22.93
C ARG A 81 18.52 39.68 -21.44
N LEU A 82 17.35 39.90 -20.85
CA LEU A 82 17.10 39.59 -19.44
C LEU A 82 17.08 38.07 -19.29
N ALA A 83 18.04 37.51 -18.54
CA ALA A 83 18.20 36.07 -18.42
C ALA A 83 17.47 35.52 -17.19
N SER A 84 17.54 36.24 -16.06
CA SER A 84 16.78 35.87 -14.87
C SER A 84 16.42 37.06 -13.99
N THR A 85 15.35 36.89 -13.22
CA THR A 85 14.93 37.85 -12.18
C THR A 85 14.76 37.13 -10.86
N SER A 86 15.11 37.78 -9.75
CA SER A 86 14.83 37.26 -8.41
C SER A 86 14.30 38.35 -7.51
N ARG A 87 13.40 37.98 -6.61
CA ARG A 87 12.79 38.83 -5.59
C ARG A 87 12.78 38.09 -4.26
N ASP A 88 13.10 38.77 -3.18
CA ASP A 88 13.13 38.23 -1.81
C ASP A 88 12.52 39.28 -0.88
N SER A 89 11.29 39.03 -0.41
CA SER A 89 10.55 39.89 0.51
C SER A 89 10.50 39.23 1.89
N TRP A 90 10.66 40.01 2.96
CA TRP A 90 10.61 39.49 4.32
C TRP A 90 9.94 40.48 5.29
N TRP A 91 9.42 39.94 6.38
CA TRP A 91 8.75 40.66 7.47
C TRP A 91 9.24 40.16 8.82
N ARG A 92 9.31 41.06 9.81
CA ARG A 92 9.70 40.75 11.20
C ARG A 92 8.84 41.55 12.17
N GLU A 93 8.13 40.86 13.05
CA GLU A 93 7.34 41.46 14.13
C GLU A 93 8.18 41.62 15.41
N PRO A 94 7.87 42.60 16.29
CA PRO A 94 8.64 42.83 17.53
C PRO A 94 8.66 41.64 18.49
N HIS A 95 7.62 40.80 18.49
CA HIS A 95 7.52 39.61 19.34
C HIS A 95 8.24 38.38 18.78
N GLY A 96 9.07 38.54 17.73
CA GLY A 96 9.99 37.51 17.25
C GLY A 96 9.50 36.69 16.06
N ASN A 97 8.27 36.91 15.57
CA ASN A 97 7.80 36.25 14.36
C ASN A 97 8.49 36.85 13.14
N SER A 98 8.82 36.01 12.18
CA SER A 98 9.37 36.40 10.90
C SER A 98 8.88 35.50 9.80
N TRP A 99 8.67 36.06 8.62
CA TRP A 99 8.28 35.31 7.43
C TRP A 99 8.83 35.98 6.19
N GLY A 100 8.85 35.26 5.09
CA GLY A 100 9.27 35.81 3.82
C GLY A 100 8.86 34.97 2.64
N GLU A 101 9.06 35.55 1.47
CA GLU A 101 8.83 34.93 0.17
C GLU A 101 10.01 35.24 -0.74
N LYS A 102 10.48 34.24 -1.46
CA LYS A 102 11.52 34.36 -2.48
C LYS A 102 11.02 33.77 -3.78
N MET A 103 11.24 34.49 -4.86
CA MET A 103 10.81 34.14 -6.21
C MET A 103 12.01 34.28 -7.14
N TYR A 104 12.23 33.30 -8.01
CA TYR A 104 13.26 33.30 -9.02
C TYR A 104 12.63 32.87 -10.35
N HIS A 105 12.74 33.71 -11.38
CA HIS A 105 12.33 33.38 -12.74
C HIS A 105 13.57 33.22 -13.60
N ASP A 106 13.73 32.05 -14.19
CA ASP A 106 14.66 31.78 -15.28
C ASP A 106 13.93 32.02 -16.60
N LEU A 107 14.23 33.14 -17.25
CA LEU A 107 13.57 33.52 -18.51
C LEU A 107 14.13 32.76 -19.71
N GLU A 108 15.36 32.23 -19.61
CA GLU A 108 15.96 31.42 -20.67
C GLU A 108 15.35 30.02 -20.70
N GLN A 109 15.15 29.44 -19.52
CA GLN A 109 14.55 28.11 -19.40
C GLN A 109 13.03 28.16 -19.33
N GLY A 110 12.42 29.30 -18.99
CA GLY A 110 10.98 29.41 -18.72
C GLY A 110 10.55 28.74 -17.42
N SER A 111 11.47 28.57 -16.47
CA SER A 111 11.20 27.94 -15.17
C SER A 111 11.07 28.96 -14.05
N GLU A 112 10.23 28.66 -13.07
CA GLU A 112 10.05 29.48 -11.88
C GLU A 112 10.39 28.70 -10.63
N GLN A 113 11.00 29.36 -9.65
CA GLN A 113 11.18 28.83 -8.30
C GLN A 113 10.57 29.79 -7.30
N HIS A 114 9.85 29.24 -6.35
CA HIS A 114 9.16 29.96 -5.30
C HIS A 114 9.54 29.34 -3.96
N GLU A 115 9.66 30.17 -2.93
CA GLU A 115 9.94 29.76 -1.56
C GLU A 115 9.18 30.69 -0.62
N LYS A 116 8.51 30.13 0.37
CA LYS A 116 7.89 30.84 1.49
C LYS A 116 8.45 30.26 2.77
N TRP A 117 8.76 31.10 3.74
CA TRP A 117 9.27 30.65 5.03
C TRP A 117 8.61 31.39 6.18
N TYR A 118 8.54 30.75 7.34
CA TYR A 118 7.93 31.26 8.56
C TYR A 118 8.74 30.76 9.77
N ASP A 119 8.97 31.64 10.74
CA ASP A 119 9.62 31.34 12.02
C ASP A 119 8.97 32.18 13.12
N ASN A 120 8.33 31.55 14.11
CA ASN A 120 7.75 32.22 15.28
C ASN A 120 8.50 31.94 16.60
N GLY A 121 9.72 31.39 16.51
CA GLY A 121 10.51 30.95 17.65
C GLY A 121 10.10 29.57 18.21
N HIS A 122 8.84 29.15 18.03
CA HIS A 122 8.34 27.83 18.43
C HIS A 122 8.33 26.81 17.30
N GLU A 123 8.13 27.28 16.08
CA GLU A 123 7.96 26.52 14.85
C GLU A 123 8.64 27.26 13.70
N ARG A 124 9.41 26.50 12.91
CA ARG A 124 10.03 26.94 11.66
C ARG A 124 9.46 26.14 10.52
N GLN A 125 9.10 26.79 9.43
CA GLN A 125 8.57 26.16 8.23
C GLN A 125 9.16 26.80 6.98
N VAL A 126 9.47 25.99 5.98
CA VAL A 126 9.84 26.39 4.62
C VAL A 126 8.95 25.62 3.66
N ASP A 127 8.42 26.29 2.64
CA ASP A 127 7.64 25.73 1.54
C ASP A 127 8.27 26.23 0.24
N ARG A 128 8.90 25.35 -0.53
CA ARG A 128 9.57 25.69 -1.79
C ARG A 128 9.06 24.85 -2.93
N TRP A 129 8.74 25.47 -4.06
CA TRP A 129 8.27 24.77 -5.24
C TRP A 129 8.85 25.36 -6.52
N ARG A 130 8.85 24.55 -7.57
CA ARG A 130 9.31 24.91 -8.91
C ARG A 130 8.19 24.66 -9.90
N VAL A 131 8.08 25.55 -10.89
CA VAL A 131 7.21 25.42 -12.05
C VAL A 131 8.13 25.24 -13.25
N ALA A 132 8.02 24.10 -13.91
CA ALA A 132 8.76 23.82 -15.12
C ALA A 132 8.08 24.48 -16.34
N PRO A 133 8.77 24.56 -17.49
CA PRO A 133 8.27 25.27 -18.68
C PRO A 133 7.04 24.62 -19.31
N ASP A 134 6.88 23.31 -19.11
CA ASP A 134 5.72 22.53 -19.51
C ASP A 134 4.50 22.77 -18.59
N GLY A 135 4.66 23.51 -17.48
CA GLY A 135 3.64 23.77 -16.48
C GLY A 135 3.61 22.75 -15.33
N SER A 136 4.45 21.70 -15.37
CA SER A 136 4.57 20.74 -14.27
C SER A 136 5.13 21.42 -13.03
N ARG A 137 4.75 20.92 -11.86
CA ARG A 137 5.09 21.51 -10.56
C ARG A 137 5.68 20.47 -9.65
N THR A 138 6.74 20.83 -8.95
CA THR A 138 7.32 20.01 -7.87
C THR A 138 7.59 20.90 -6.69
N GLY A 139 7.39 20.41 -5.48
CA GLY A 139 7.64 21.19 -4.28
C GLY A 139 7.95 20.34 -3.07
N GLU A 140 8.44 21.01 -2.05
CA GLU A 140 8.61 20.44 -0.73
C GLU A 140 8.36 21.48 0.36
N LYS A 141 7.72 21.02 1.43
CA LYS A 141 7.41 21.79 2.61
C LYS A 141 7.98 21.06 3.82
N PHE A 142 8.85 21.70 4.58
CA PHE A 142 9.46 21.09 5.76
C PHE A 142 9.51 22.06 6.91
N GLY A 143 9.60 21.53 8.12
CA GLY A 143 9.68 22.35 9.31
C GLY A 143 10.07 21.58 10.55
N SER A 144 10.24 22.34 11.63
CA SER A 144 10.63 21.82 12.94
C SER A 144 9.97 22.62 14.05
N LYS A 145 9.60 21.94 15.13
CA LYS A 145 9.11 22.54 16.38
C LYS A 145 10.18 22.51 17.46
N THR A 146 10.02 23.36 18.46
CA THR A 146 10.88 23.43 19.65
C THR A 146 10.88 22.17 20.51
N ASP A 147 9.85 21.33 20.39
CA ASP A 147 9.77 20.00 21.02
C ASP A 147 10.65 18.94 20.33
N GLY A 148 11.28 19.27 19.19
CA GLY A 148 12.11 18.36 18.41
C GLY A 148 11.34 17.59 17.33
N THR A 149 10.05 17.84 17.16
CA THR A 149 9.26 17.29 16.04
C THR A 149 9.71 17.92 14.73
N GLU A 150 10.05 17.09 13.76
CA GLU A 150 10.40 17.48 12.39
C GLU A 150 9.31 16.93 11.44
N TRP A 151 8.96 17.69 10.41
CA TRP A 151 8.10 17.20 9.32
C TRP A 151 8.66 17.62 7.97
N ARG A 152 8.34 16.80 6.98
CA ARG A 152 8.67 17.04 5.57
C ARG A 152 7.53 16.52 4.71
N GLU A 153 7.18 17.30 3.71
CA GLU A 153 6.24 16.99 2.66
C GLU A 153 6.98 17.25 1.34
N ALA A 154 6.94 16.32 0.41
CA ALA A 154 7.40 16.49 -0.96
C ALA A 154 6.23 16.15 -1.88
N TRP A 155 6.07 16.87 -2.98
CA TRP A 155 4.96 16.64 -3.91
C TRP A 155 5.36 16.97 -5.34
N GLY A 156 4.63 16.38 -6.28
CA GLY A 156 4.77 16.63 -7.71
C GLY A 156 3.45 16.50 -8.43
N ARG A 157 3.29 17.28 -9.50
CA ARG A 157 2.11 17.31 -10.37
C ARG A 157 2.60 17.51 -11.80
N GLN A 158 2.30 16.57 -12.68
CA GLN A 158 2.59 16.75 -14.11
C GLN A 158 1.65 17.78 -14.73
N ALA A 159 2.04 18.34 -15.87
CA ALA A 159 1.16 19.21 -16.63
C ALA A 159 0.03 18.37 -17.25
N SER A 160 -1.22 18.68 -16.95
CA SER A 160 -2.36 18.05 -17.62
C SER A 160 -2.50 18.60 -19.04
N GLY A 161 -2.32 17.75 -20.05
CA GLY A 161 -2.83 18.02 -21.40
C GLY A 161 -4.36 17.98 -21.42
N GLU A 162 -5.00 18.58 -22.43
CA GLU A 162 -6.47 18.52 -22.58
C GLU A 162 -6.95 17.05 -22.58
N GLY A 163 -7.67 16.66 -21.52
CA GLY A 163 -8.31 15.35 -21.39
C GLY A 163 -7.46 14.23 -20.77
N ALA A 164 -6.21 14.48 -20.37
CA ALA A 164 -5.41 13.50 -19.61
C ALA A 164 -5.71 13.60 -18.10
N GLU A 165 -5.86 12.46 -17.43
CA GLU A 165 -5.82 12.43 -15.97
C GLU A 165 -4.43 12.88 -15.51
N GLU A 166 -4.41 13.68 -14.45
CA GLU A 166 -3.20 14.34 -14.02
C GLU A 166 -2.43 13.46 -13.05
N ASP A 167 -1.20 13.12 -13.43
CA ASP A 167 -0.26 12.41 -12.57
C ASP A 167 0.16 13.33 -11.43
N SER A 168 -0.03 12.86 -10.21
CA SER A 168 0.31 13.61 -9.01
C SER A 168 0.84 12.67 -7.94
N TRP A 169 1.69 13.17 -7.07
CA TRP A 169 2.17 12.43 -5.92
C TRP A 169 2.49 13.37 -4.76
N ILE A 170 2.39 12.84 -3.55
CA ILE A 170 2.78 13.49 -2.30
C ILE A 170 3.40 12.46 -1.37
N GLU A 171 4.44 12.86 -0.67
CA GLU A 171 5.12 12.11 0.37
C GLU A 171 5.21 13.00 1.60
N LYS A 172 4.59 12.56 2.70
CA LYS A 172 4.64 13.21 4.00
C LYS A 172 5.41 12.33 4.96
N ARG A 173 6.26 12.93 5.78
CA ARG A 173 7.03 12.28 6.83
C ARG A 173 7.07 13.18 8.05
N TRP A 174 6.92 12.57 9.21
CA TRP A 174 7.10 13.17 10.51
C TRP A 174 8.12 12.36 11.31
N LYS A 175 8.80 13.05 12.20
CA LYS A 175 9.82 12.48 13.07
C LYS A 175 9.76 13.16 14.42
N GLU A 176 9.67 12.37 15.48
CA GLU A 176 9.64 12.84 16.86
C GLU A 176 10.68 12.06 17.68
N ARG A 177 11.44 12.74 18.52
CA ARG A 177 12.29 12.08 19.51
C ARG A 177 11.44 11.65 20.70
N ASN A 178 11.68 10.43 21.19
CA ASN A 178 11.04 9.97 22.42
C ASN A 178 11.36 10.92 23.58
N ARG A 179 10.42 11.10 24.52
CA ARG A 179 10.58 11.98 25.70
C ARG A 179 11.83 11.67 26.51
N ASP A 180 12.21 10.40 26.55
CA ASP A 180 13.37 9.92 27.31
C ASP A 180 14.69 10.09 26.53
N GLY A 181 14.64 10.55 25.27
CA GLY A 181 15.80 10.69 24.37
C GLY A 181 16.32 9.36 23.82
N GLU A 182 15.78 8.23 24.26
CA GLU A 182 16.24 6.87 23.93
C GLU A 182 15.63 6.31 22.63
N GLY A 183 15.14 7.14 21.73
CA GLY A 183 14.59 6.63 20.47
C GLY A 183 13.92 7.67 19.58
N VAL A 184 13.46 7.21 18.43
CA VAL A 184 12.84 8.02 17.39
C VAL A 184 11.56 7.32 16.91
N ASN A 185 10.47 8.08 16.86
CA ASN A 185 9.25 7.69 16.17
C ASN A 185 9.22 8.40 14.83
N GLU A 186 9.00 7.65 13.76
CA GLU A 186 8.80 8.17 12.42
C GLU A 186 7.48 7.65 11.88
N TRP A 187 6.75 8.49 11.18
CA TRP A 187 5.55 8.05 10.45
C TRP A 187 5.42 8.87 9.18
N GLY A 188 4.66 8.35 8.24
CA GLY A 188 4.49 9.02 6.97
C GLY A 188 3.35 8.46 6.15
N GLU A 189 3.01 9.22 5.12
CA GLU A 189 1.97 8.92 4.17
C GLU A 189 2.48 9.25 2.77
N THR A 190 2.36 8.34 1.82
CA THR A 190 2.61 8.63 0.39
C THR A 190 1.35 8.37 -0.39
N GLU A 191 0.93 9.27 -1.26
CA GLU A 191 -0.23 9.05 -2.13
C GLU A 191 0.07 9.57 -3.52
N GLY A 192 -0.60 9.01 -4.53
CA GLY A 192 -0.42 9.48 -5.90
C GLY A 192 -1.31 8.80 -6.92
N SER A 193 -1.20 9.31 -8.15
CA SER A 193 -1.90 8.88 -9.35
C SER A 193 -0.95 8.78 -10.54
N GLU A 194 -1.13 7.75 -11.36
CA GLU A 194 -0.45 7.56 -12.64
C GLU A 194 -1.48 7.07 -13.67
N GLY A 195 -1.95 7.98 -14.53
CA GLY A 195 -3.17 7.79 -15.31
C GLY A 195 -4.35 7.43 -14.40
N ARG A 196 -4.95 6.26 -14.65
CA ARG A 196 -6.08 5.74 -13.86
C ARG A 196 -5.67 5.06 -12.56
N LYS A 197 -4.38 4.72 -12.42
CA LYS A 197 -3.88 4.04 -11.23
C LYS A 197 -3.80 5.02 -10.07
N ARG A 198 -4.14 4.56 -8.88
CA ARG A 198 -4.04 5.36 -7.65
C ARG A 198 -3.44 4.51 -6.55
N TRP A 199 -2.65 5.13 -5.69
CA TRP A 199 -2.10 4.47 -4.51
C TRP A 199 -2.11 5.39 -3.31
N ASN A 200 -2.18 4.77 -2.13
CA ASN A 200 -1.98 5.43 -0.85
C ASN A 200 -1.20 4.46 0.04
N GLN A 201 -0.17 4.94 0.73
CA GLN A 201 0.61 4.15 1.66
C GLN A 201 0.76 4.93 2.95
N LYS A 202 0.45 4.30 4.08
CA LYS A 202 0.72 4.82 5.42
C LYS A 202 1.76 3.94 6.07
N TRP A 203 2.66 4.53 6.83
CA TRP A 203 3.67 3.77 7.54
C TRP A 203 4.02 4.44 8.85
N TRP A 204 4.46 3.64 9.82
CA TRP A 204 5.07 4.13 11.04
C TRP A 204 6.19 3.19 11.48
N LYS A 205 7.17 3.76 12.17
CA LYS A 205 8.33 3.08 12.70
C LYS A 205 8.62 3.68 14.07
N LYS A 206 8.67 2.83 15.09
CA LYS A 206 9.12 3.17 16.44
C LYS A 206 10.45 2.49 16.69
N GLU A 207 11.44 3.27 17.09
CA GLU A 207 12.78 2.78 17.40
C GLU A 207 13.17 3.15 18.82
N SER A 208 13.72 2.18 19.55
CA SER A 208 14.25 2.32 20.90
C SER A 208 15.56 1.54 21.02
N TRP A 209 16.28 1.72 22.14
CA TRP A 209 17.55 1.02 22.37
C TRP A 209 17.43 -0.51 22.43
N HIS A 210 16.25 -1.03 22.78
CA HIS A 210 16.02 -2.47 22.94
C HIS A 210 15.39 -3.12 21.71
N GLY A 211 14.94 -2.33 20.73
CA GLY A 211 14.14 -2.83 19.63
C GLY A 211 13.17 -1.79 19.09
N GLY A 212 12.23 -2.26 18.29
CA GLY A 212 11.25 -1.39 17.69
C GLY A 212 10.12 -2.15 17.01
N ASP A 213 9.21 -1.36 16.48
CA ASP A 213 8.05 -1.82 15.74
C ASP A 213 8.01 -1.04 14.42
N GLU A 214 7.58 -1.69 13.35
CA GLU A 214 7.30 -1.04 12.09
C GLU A 214 6.00 -1.57 11.49
N PHE A 215 5.33 -0.71 10.74
CA PHE A 215 4.08 -1.02 10.07
C PHE A 215 3.99 -0.25 8.76
N VAL A 216 3.45 -0.90 7.74
CA VAL A 216 3.16 -0.32 6.44
C VAL A 216 1.80 -0.82 5.98
N GLU A 217 0.91 0.08 5.60
CA GLU A 217 -0.36 -0.20 4.93
C GLU A 217 -0.35 0.47 3.57
N LYS A 218 -0.44 -0.30 2.50
CA LYS A 218 -0.45 0.17 1.11
C LYS A 218 -1.74 -0.23 0.44
N TRP A 219 -2.50 0.73 -0.05
CA TRP A 219 -3.68 0.58 -0.88
C TRP A 219 -3.36 0.93 -2.33
N GLU A 220 -3.87 0.16 -3.29
CA GLU A 220 -3.72 0.39 -4.72
C GLU A 220 -5.05 0.15 -5.45
N ASP A 221 -5.33 0.99 -6.44
CA ASP A 221 -6.37 0.83 -7.46
C ASP A 221 -5.67 0.87 -8.83
N ASP A 222 -5.85 -0.16 -9.64
CA ASP A 222 -5.19 -0.27 -10.95
C ASP A 222 -5.89 0.52 -12.07
N GLY A 223 -7.01 1.18 -11.77
CA GLY A 223 -7.80 1.92 -12.74
C GLY A 223 -8.72 1.07 -13.61
N HIS A 224 -8.72 -0.25 -13.41
CA HIS A 224 -9.59 -1.24 -14.06
C HIS A 224 -10.62 -1.84 -13.08
N GLY A 225 -10.74 -1.24 -11.89
CA GLY A 225 -11.65 -1.68 -10.83
C GLY A 225 -11.05 -2.79 -9.95
N ASN A 226 -9.78 -3.14 -10.12
CA ASN A 226 -9.11 -4.04 -9.18
C ASN A 226 -8.49 -3.19 -8.08
N LYS A 227 -8.90 -3.47 -6.84
CA LYS A 227 -8.35 -2.78 -5.67
C LYS A 227 -7.66 -3.80 -4.78
N SER A 228 -6.54 -3.39 -4.19
CA SER A 228 -5.84 -4.21 -3.22
C SER A 228 -5.33 -3.38 -2.06
N THR A 229 -5.13 -4.03 -0.92
CA THR A 229 -4.46 -3.45 0.22
C THR A 229 -3.54 -4.48 0.83
N VAL A 230 -2.33 -4.04 1.20
CA VAL A 230 -1.30 -4.84 1.83
C VAL A 230 -0.92 -4.14 3.13
N LYS A 231 -1.08 -4.83 4.27
CA LYS A 231 -0.59 -4.42 5.57
C LYS A 231 0.54 -5.33 5.98
N LEU A 232 1.68 -4.75 6.33
CA LEU A 232 2.86 -5.44 6.83
C LEU A 232 3.17 -4.85 8.20
N GLY A 233 3.55 -5.69 9.15
CA GLY A 233 4.10 -5.20 10.41
C GLY A 233 5.14 -6.15 10.96
N SER A 234 6.14 -5.59 11.64
CA SER A 234 7.14 -6.38 12.34
C SER A 234 7.56 -5.75 13.66
N THR A 235 7.81 -6.60 14.64
CA THR A 235 8.48 -6.24 15.89
C THR A 235 9.88 -6.85 15.86
N TRP A 236 10.86 -6.09 16.32
CA TRP A 236 12.26 -6.50 16.27
C TRP A 236 13.00 -6.06 17.51
N LYS A 237 14.11 -6.74 17.81
CA LYS A 237 15.02 -6.44 18.92
C LYS A 237 16.44 -6.27 18.43
N HIS A 238 17.24 -5.51 19.18
CA HIS A 238 18.68 -5.47 18.96
C HIS A 238 19.35 -6.66 19.64
N ARG A 239 20.11 -7.44 18.86
CA ARG A 239 20.93 -8.54 19.37
C ARG A 239 22.28 -8.50 18.69
N GLU A 240 23.35 -8.42 19.47
CA GLU A 240 24.74 -8.43 18.98
C GLU A 240 25.04 -7.35 17.91
N GLY A 241 24.38 -6.19 18.01
CA GLY A 241 24.52 -5.09 17.04
C GLY A 241 23.74 -5.30 15.74
N CYS A 242 22.96 -6.38 15.62
CA CYS A 242 22.07 -6.64 14.50
C CYS A 242 20.60 -6.49 14.89
N ARG A 243 19.76 -6.28 13.89
CA ARG A 243 18.29 -6.27 14.01
C ARG A 243 17.78 -7.70 13.85
N GLU A 244 17.13 -8.24 14.89
CA GLU A 244 16.47 -9.55 14.89
C GLU A 244 14.96 -9.35 14.89
N VAL A 245 14.27 -9.78 13.83
CA VAL A 245 12.79 -9.74 13.78
C VAL A 245 12.24 -10.85 14.66
N THR A 246 11.43 -10.48 15.65
CA THR A 246 10.83 -11.45 16.59
C THR A 246 9.44 -11.85 16.13
N ASP A 247 8.65 -10.89 15.66
CA ASP A 247 7.27 -11.10 15.25
C ASP A 247 7.02 -10.38 13.93
N TRP A 248 6.25 -10.97 13.04
CA TRP A 248 5.82 -10.30 11.81
C TRP A 248 4.46 -10.80 11.34
N PHE A 249 3.77 -9.94 10.60
CA PHE A 249 2.52 -10.30 9.92
C PHE A 249 2.44 -9.65 8.54
N GLU A 250 1.64 -10.26 7.69
CA GLU A 250 1.25 -9.75 6.37
C GLU A 250 -0.24 -10.03 6.16
N ASP A 251 -1.02 -8.96 6.00
CA ASP A 251 -2.41 -9.01 5.61
C ASP A 251 -2.56 -8.41 4.21
N LYS A 252 -3.13 -9.17 3.28
CA LYS A 252 -3.48 -8.73 1.95
C LYS A 252 -4.97 -8.92 1.76
N PHE A 253 -5.63 -7.95 1.17
CA PHE A 253 -7.03 -8.09 0.75
C PHE A 253 -7.23 -7.36 -0.56
N GLY A 254 -8.23 -7.79 -1.33
CA GLY A 254 -8.53 -7.14 -2.58
C GLY A 254 -9.89 -7.51 -3.14
N GLU A 255 -10.27 -6.74 -4.14
CA GLU A 255 -11.45 -6.96 -4.96
C GLU A 255 -11.09 -6.87 -6.44
N VAL A 256 -11.74 -7.69 -7.24
CA VAL A 256 -11.58 -7.74 -8.69
C VAL A 256 -12.95 -7.50 -9.29
N ALA A 257 -13.20 -6.27 -9.77
CA ALA A 257 -14.55 -5.84 -10.16
C ALA A 257 -15.18 -6.71 -11.26
N HIS A 258 -14.40 -7.16 -12.24
CA HIS A 258 -14.92 -7.90 -13.39
C HIS A 258 -15.38 -9.33 -13.04
N SER A 259 -14.78 -9.97 -12.04
CA SER A 259 -15.17 -11.30 -11.55
C SER A 259 -16.03 -11.24 -10.30
N GLN A 260 -16.30 -10.03 -9.77
CA GLN A 260 -16.93 -9.81 -8.46
C GLN A 260 -16.21 -10.55 -7.32
N GLU A 261 -14.92 -10.86 -7.51
CA GLU A 261 -14.13 -11.62 -6.56
C GLU A 261 -13.66 -10.71 -5.44
N LYS A 262 -13.81 -11.19 -4.20
CA LYS A 262 -13.18 -10.61 -3.02
C LYS A 262 -12.29 -11.65 -2.36
N TRP A 263 -11.16 -11.22 -1.85
CA TRP A 263 -10.22 -12.14 -1.23
C TRP A 263 -9.48 -11.47 -0.07
N ALA A 264 -9.05 -12.28 0.88
CA ALA A 264 -7.93 -11.90 1.76
C ALA A 264 -6.99 -13.06 2.01
N TYR A 265 -5.76 -12.69 2.32
CA TYR A 265 -4.65 -13.56 2.65
C TYR A 265 -3.94 -12.92 3.84
N LYS A 266 -3.86 -13.63 4.95
CA LYS A 266 -3.16 -13.21 6.14
C LYS A 266 -2.18 -14.28 6.56
N ARG A 267 -1.00 -13.89 6.99
CA ARG A 267 -0.04 -14.80 7.61
C ARG A 267 0.81 -14.07 8.63
N GLY A 268 1.41 -14.82 9.52
CA GLY A 268 2.38 -14.26 10.44
C GLY A 268 3.18 -15.31 11.17
N HIS A 269 4.15 -14.80 11.92
CA HIS A 269 5.08 -15.55 12.74
C HIS A 269 5.29 -14.83 14.06
N SER A 270 5.42 -15.59 15.15
CA SER A 270 5.71 -15.05 16.48
C SER A 270 7.11 -15.41 16.97
N ALA A 271 7.59 -14.69 17.99
CA ALA A 271 8.87 -14.94 18.63
C ALA A 271 8.97 -16.34 19.26
N SER A 272 7.83 -16.95 19.60
CA SER A 272 7.72 -18.33 20.10
C SER A 272 7.88 -19.38 19.00
N GLY A 273 8.02 -18.98 17.74
CA GLY A 273 8.10 -19.86 16.57
C GLY A 273 6.74 -20.36 16.08
N ASP A 274 5.66 -19.67 16.45
CA ASP A 274 4.33 -19.99 15.92
C ASP A 274 4.19 -19.40 14.52
N ASN A 275 3.58 -20.15 13.62
CA ASN A 275 3.25 -19.71 12.28
C ASN A 275 1.74 -19.85 12.08
N TRP A 276 1.14 -18.93 11.35
CA TRP A 276 -0.28 -19.01 11.02
C TRP A 276 -0.56 -18.48 9.62
N LEU A 277 -1.65 -18.96 9.04
CA LEU A 277 -2.15 -18.60 7.71
C LEU A 277 -3.68 -18.54 7.75
N GLU A 278 -4.27 -17.51 7.15
CA GLU A 278 -5.70 -17.42 6.87
C GLU A 278 -5.87 -16.93 5.42
N LYS A 279 -6.65 -17.64 4.62
CA LYS A 279 -7.02 -17.26 3.26
C LYS A 279 -8.52 -17.33 3.15
N TRP A 280 -9.14 -16.38 2.47
CA TRP A 280 -10.53 -16.50 2.06
C TRP A 280 -10.73 -15.90 0.68
N ASN A 281 -11.71 -16.44 -0.03
CA ASN A 281 -12.09 -16.05 -1.37
C ASN A 281 -13.62 -16.11 -1.51
N GLU A 282 -14.20 -15.13 -2.16
CA GLU A 282 -15.64 -15.05 -2.44
C GLU A 282 -15.83 -14.62 -3.88
N ARG A 283 -16.58 -15.44 -4.62
CA ARG A 283 -17.12 -15.19 -5.95
C ARG A 283 -18.61 -15.48 -5.93
N PRO A 284 -19.40 -15.01 -6.91
CA PRO A 284 -20.83 -15.33 -7.00
C PRO A 284 -21.12 -16.84 -6.96
N GLU A 285 -20.28 -17.64 -7.60
CA GLU A 285 -20.43 -19.10 -7.70
C GLU A 285 -19.84 -19.88 -6.52
N GLU A 286 -18.94 -19.28 -5.74
CA GLU A 286 -18.14 -20.01 -4.76
C GLU A 286 -17.60 -19.11 -3.63
N LYS A 287 -17.67 -19.62 -2.40
CA LYS A 287 -16.94 -19.07 -1.25
C LYS A 287 -16.01 -20.13 -0.69
N SER A 288 -14.80 -19.75 -0.31
CA SER A 288 -13.87 -20.67 0.33
C SER A 288 -12.99 -19.97 1.36
N ALA A 289 -12.53 -20.72 2.36
CA ALA A 289 -11.44 -20.28 3.22
C ALA A 289 -10.52 -21.42 3.61
N THR A 290 -9.29 -21.07 3.95
CA THR A 290 -8.27 -21.96 4.48
C THR A 290 -7.61 -21.30 5.66
N LYS A 291 -7.47 -22.02 6.78
CA LYS A 291 -6.73 -21.58 7.95
C LYS A 291 -5.74 -22.66 8.34
N SER A 292 -4.57 -22.27 8.82
CA SER A 292 -3.64 -23.23 9.39
C SER A 292 -2.76 -22.57 10.43
N GLY A 293 -2.23 -23.36 11.35
CA GLY A 293 -1.23 -22.89 12.30
C GLY A 293 -0.29 -24.00 12.72
N SER A 294 0.91 -23.61 13.12
CA SER A 294 1.88 -24.49 13.75
C SER A 294 2.63 -23.76 14.86
N ASN A 295 3.19 -24.49 15.81
CA ASN A 295 4.01 -23.94 16.90
C ASN A 295 5.41 -24.57 16.93
N ALA A 296 6.33 -23.97 17.68
CA ALA A 296 7.69 -24.50 17.84
C ALA A 296 7.76 -25.85 18.56
N ARG A 297 6.67 -26.31 19.20
CA ARG A 297 6.62 -27.63 19.83
C ARG A 297 6.40 -28.74 18.81
N GLY A 298 5.94 -28.42 17.59
CA GLY A 298 5.63 -29.38 16.54
C GLY A 298 4.14 -29.70 16.42
N ASP A 299 3.27 -28.96 17.13
CA ASP A 299 1.83 -29.06 16.92
C ASP A 299 1.44 -28.29 15.66
N GLU A 300 0.56 -28.84 14.85
CA GLU A 300 0.00 -28.18 13.68
C GLU A 300 -1.48 -28.52 13.47
N TRP A 301 -2.19 -27.63 12.80
CA TRP A 301 -3.58 -27.82 12.40
C TRP A 301 -3.86 -27.10 11.09
N SER A 302 -4.86 -27.59 10.35
CA SER A 302 -5.40 -26.94 9.16
C SER A 302 -6.92 -27.08 9.11
N GLU A 303 -7.59 -26.07 8.59
CA GLU A 303 -9.01 -26.05 8.31
C GLU A 303 -9.23 -25.50 6.90
N GLN A 304 -10.12 -26.11 6.13
CA GLN A 304 -10.58 -25.62 4.84
C GLN A 304 -12.09 -25.73 4.78
N TRP A 305 -12.77 -24.74 4.23
CA TRP A 305 -14.19 -24.85 3.92
C TRP A 305 -14.49 -24.24 2.55
N LYS A 306 -15.56 -24.72 1.93
CA LYS A 306 -16.03 -24.32 0.62
C LYS A 306 -17.56 -24.35 0.56
N GLU A 307 -18.15 -23.33 -0.02
CA GLU A 307 -19.55 -23.26 -0.38
C GLU A 307 -19.66 -23.01 -1.88
N THR A 308 -20.54 -23.76 -2.56
CA THR A 308 -20.86 -23.52 -3.97
C THR A 308 -22.30 -23.09 -4.11
N PHE A 309 -22.57 -22.26 -5.10
CA PHE A 309 -23.90 -21.71 -5.40
C PHE A 309 -24.35 -22.18 -6.79
N ASP A 310 -25.66 -22.33 -6.98
CA ASP A 310 -26.24 -22.62 -8.28
C ASP A 310 -26.52 -21.34 -9.08
N GLU A 311 -27.12 -21.49 -10.26
CA GLU A 311 -27.44 -20.38 -11.18
C GLU A 311 -28.43 -19.36 -10.57
N ASN A 312 -29.22 -19.76 -9.57
CA ASN A 312 -30.16 -18.89 -8.88
C ASN A 312 -29.52 -18.18 -7.67
N GLY A 313 -28.25 -18.47 -7.39
CA GLY A 313 -27.56 -18.02 -6.18
C GLY A 313 -27.96 -18.79 -4.93
N GLU A 314 -28.63 -19.95 -5.06
CA GLU A 314 -28.94 -20.82 -3.93
C GLU A 314 -27.75 -21.71 -3.59
N LYS A 315 -27.54 -21.95 -2.30
CA LYS A 315 -26.42 -22.75 -1.80
C LYS A 315 -26.59 -24.21 -2.21
N SER A 316 -25.70 -24.73 -3.04
CA SER A 316 -25.75 -26.09 -3.59
C SER A 316 -24.95 -27.10 -2.77
N THR A 317 -23.78 -26.72 -2.27
CA THR A 317 -22.92 -27.58 -1.44
C THR A 317 -22.22 -26.76 -0.37
N THR A 318 -22.10 -27.30 0.84
CA THR A 318 -21.16 -26.83 1.87
C THR A 318 -20.24 -27.98 2.21
N TRP A 319 -18.93 -27.76 2.13
CA TRP A 319 -17.91 -28.74 2.48
C TRP A 319 -16.90 -28.10 3.41
N ALA A 320 -16.31 -28.92 4.27
CA ALA A 320 -15.06 -28.55 4.89
C ALA A 320 -14.31 -29.75 5.46
N GLU A 321 -13.08 -29.47 5.83
CA GLU A 321 -12.09 -30.40 6.31
C GLU A 321 -11.24 -29.73 7.37
N LYS A 322 -10.94 -30.47 8.44
CA LYS A 322 -10.08 -30.05 9.53
C LYS A 322 -9.11 -31.18 9.82
N THR A 323 -7.85 -30.84 10.01
CA THR A 323 -6.81 -31.79 10.40
C THR A 323 -5.96 -31.20 11.50
N GLY A 324 -5.35 -32.06 12.31
CA GLY A 324 -4.32 -31.63 13.23
C GLY A 324 -3.45 -32.78 13.69
N ARG A 325 -2.22 -32.44 14.09
CA ARG A 325 -1.29 -33.36 14.75
C ARG A 325 -0.53 -32.64 15.84
N ASN A 326 -0.15 -33.38 16.88
CA ASN A 326 0.69 -32.87 17.95
C ASN A 326 2.12 -33.44 17.87
N ALA A 327 3.02 -32.86 18.66
CA ALA A 327 4.41 -33.30 18.77
C ALA A 327 4.57 -34.77 19.23
N GLN A 328 3.58 -35.30 19.94
CA GLN A 328 3.57 -36.65 20.48
C GLN A 328 3.23 -37.71 19.41
N GLY A 329 2.74 -37.30 18.24
CA GLY A 329 2.35 -38.19 17.16
C GLY A 329 0.87 -38.56 17.16
N ASP A 330 0.04 -37.88 17.97
CA ASP A 330 -1.41 -37.96 17.83
C ASP A 330 -1.85 -37.11 16.64
N ALA A 331 -2.80 -37.62 15.86
CA ALA A 331 -3.36 -36.96 14.70
C ALA A 331 -4.88 -37.14 14.68
N TRP A 332 -5.58 -36.18 14.09
CA TRP A 332 -7.02 -36.24 13.88
C TRP A 332 -7.41 -35.59 12.56
N TYR A 333 -8.54 -36.03 12.02
CA TYR A 333 -9.14 -35.57 10.78
C TYR A 333 -10.66 -35.48 10.96
N GLU A 334 -11.27 -34.43 10.45
CA GLU A 334 -12.71 -34.23 10.42
C GLU A 334 -13.10 -33.66 9.05
N THR A 335 -14.14 -34.18 8.43
CA THR A 335 -14.76 -33.57 7.25
C THR A 335 -16.26 -33.57 7.40
N TRP A 336 -16.91 -32.53 6.90
CA TRP A 336 -18.36 -32.49 6.73
C TRP A 336 -18.72 -32.07 5.31
N LEU A 337 -19.83 -32.61 4.81
CA LEU A 337 -20.37 -32.30 3.50
C LEU A 337 -21.90 -32.20 3.61
N GLU A 338 -22.44 -31.09 3.17
CA GLU A 338 -23.86 -30.85 2.98
C GLU A 338 -24.10 -30.67 1.49
N ARG A 339 -25.06 -31.39 0.92
CA ARG A 339 -25.52 -31.21 -0.47
C ARG A 339 -26.97 -30.81 -0.43
N ARG A 340 -27.27 -29.64 -1.00
CA ARG A 340 -28.59 -29.00 -0.93
C ARG A 340 -29.07 -28.91 0.53
N SER A 341 -30.39 -28.85 0.75
CA SER A 341 -31.01 -28.84 2.07
C SER A 341 -31.21 -30.24 2.67
N ASN A 342 -30.96 -31.30 1.91
CA ASN A 342 -31.54 -32.61 2.17
C ASN A 342 -30.51 -33.73 2.40
N TRP A 343 -29.22 -33.49 2.17
CA TRP A 343 -28.20 -34.51 2.43
C TRP A 343 -27.03 -33.95 3.23
N LYS A 344 -26.63 -34.64 4.29
CA LYS A 344 -25.50 -34.29 5.15
C LYS A 344 -24.69 -35.53 5.51
N MET A 345 -23.37 -35.37 5.61
CA MET A 345 -22.47 -36.39 6.14
C MET A 345 -21.33 -35.71 6.89
N ALA A 346 -20.84 -36.32 7.96
CA ALA A 346 -19.50 -36.03 8.44
C ALA A 346 -18.75 -37.29 8.85
N ILE A 347 -17.42 -37.19 8.78
CA ILE A 347 -16.47 -38.20 9.22
C ILE A 347 -15.52 -37.52 10.20
N LYS A 348 -15.23 -38.18 11.31
CA LYS A 348 -14.19 -37.83 12.27
C LYS A 348 -13.33 -39.06 12.48
N GLU A 349 -12.02 -38.90 12.45
CA GLU A 349 -11.10 -39.98 12.79
C GLU A 349 -9.90 -39.43 13.55
N GLY A 350 -9.28 -40.31 14.32
CA GLY A 350 -8.09 -39.96 15.06
C GLY A 350 -7.22 -41.16 15.32
N ARG A 351 -5.94 -40.89 15.49
CA ARG A 351 -4.90 -41.87 15.75
C ARG A 351 -3.97 -41.33 16.81
N ASN A 352 -3.60 -42.14 17.79
CA ASN A 352 -2.59 -41.77 18.76
C ASN A 352 -1.20 -42.30 18.41
N ALA A 353 -0.20 -41.83 19.16
CA ALA A 353 1.20 -42.26 19.01
C ALA A 353 1.42 -43.78 19.12
N ARG A 354 0.52 -44.50 19.79
CA ARG A 354 0.59 -45.96 20.00
C ARG A 354 -0.01 -46.75 18.83
N GLY A 355 -0.61 -46.09 17.85
CA GLY A 355 -1.29 -46.71 16.72
C GLY A 355 -2.72 -47.14 17.02
N GLU A 356 -3.31 -46.69 18.13
CA GLU A 356 -4.75 -46.85 18.36
C GLU A 356 -5.49 -45.85 17.47
N GLU A 357 -6.54 -46.30 16.80
CA GLU A 357 -7.30 -45.55 15.81
C GLU A 357 -8.78 -45.54 16.18
N TRP A 358 -9.48 -44.45 15.92
CA TRP A 358 -10.93 -44.37 16.05
C TRP A 358 -11.52 -43.62 14.87
N GLN A 359 -12.77 -43.94 14.53
CA GLN A 359 -13.53 -43.24 13.52
C GLN A 359 -14.99 -43.15 13.95
N GLU A 360 -15.62 -42.03 13.63
CA GLU A 360 -17.03 -41.76 13.81
C GLU A 360 -17.57 -41.13 12.52
N LYS A 361 -18.63 -41.72 11.99
CA LYS A 361 -19.30 -41.26 10.78
C LYS A 361 -20.76 -41.04 11.10
N TRP A 362 -21.33 -39.93 10.67
CA TRP A 362 -22.77 -39.69 10.77
C TRP A 362 -23.30 -39.12 9.46
N GLY A 363 -24.60 -39.31 9.23
CA GLY A 363 -25.25 -38.77 8.06
C GLY A 363 -26.76 -38.67 8.19
N GLU A 364 -27.31 -37.87 7.30
CA GLU A 364 -28.74 -37.58 7.17
C GLU A 364 -29.06 -37.48 5.67
N ASP A 365 -30.08 -38.21 5.22
CA ASP A 365 -30.61 -38.14 3.85
C ASP A 365 -32.12 -37.94 3.94
N LEU A 366 -32.62 -36.83 3.41
CA LEU A 366 -34.00 -36.40 3.44
C LEU A 366 -34.51 -36.35 2.00
N HIS A 367 -35.74 -36.80 1.78
CA HIS A 367 -36.40 -36.75 0.49
C HIS A 367 -37.56 -35.75 0.52
N GLU A 368 -37.90 -35.19 -0.64
CA GLU A 368 -38.96 -34.17 -0.77
C GLU A 368 -40.35 -34.69 -0.39
N ASP A 369 -40.55 -36.01 -0.42
CA ASP A 369 -41.78 -36.67 -0.01
C ASP A 369 -41.89 -36.84 1.53
N GLY A 370 -40.94 -36.29 2.29
CA GLY A 370 -40.88 -36.37 3.73
C GLY A 370 -40.34 -37.69 4.28
N SER A 371 -39.89 -38.63 3.42
CA SER A 371 -39.10 -39.79 3.85
C SER A 371 -37.64 -39.44 4.09
N GLY A 372 -36.91 -40.30 4.78
CA GLY A 372 -35.48 -40.06 5.05
C GLY A 372 -34.85 -41.04 6.02
N GLU A 373 -33.57 -40.84 6.27
CA GLU A 373 -32.77 -41.62 7.20
C GLU A 373 -31.72 -40.75 7.90
N LYS A 374 -31.50 -41.02 9.18
CA LYS A 374 -30.33 -40.53 9.93
C LYS A 374 -29.60 -41.71 10.56
N TRP A 375 -28.28 -41.64 10.59
CA TRP A 375 -27.45 -42.74 11.08
C TRP A 375 -26.14 -42.25 11.68
N CYS A 376 -25.54 -43.08 12.51
CA CYS A 376 -24.21 -42.90 13.07
C CYS A 376 -23.50 -44.25 13.20
N GLN A 377 -22.22 -44.27 12.89
CA GLN A 377 -21.32 -45.42 13.01
C GLN A 377 -20.06 -44.97 13.72
N LYS A 378 -19.68 -45.65 14.79
CA LYS A 378 -18.47 -45.38 15.55
C LYS A 378 -17.69 -46.65 15.73
N TRP A 379 -16.39 -46.62 15.47
CA TRP A 379 -15.50 -47.73 15.76
C TRP A 379 -14.15 -47.26 16.30
N ALA A 380 -13.46 -48.16 16.99
CA ALA A 380 -12.09 -47.98 17.41
C ALA A 380 -11.32 -49.30 17.28
N LYS A 381 -10.02 -49.16 17.06
CA LYS A 381 -9.04 -50.23 16.89
C LYS A 381 -7.90 -49.99 17.88
N ASP A 382 -7.65 -50.96 18.74
CA ASP A 382 -6.52 -50.90 19.67
C ASP A 382 -5.19 -51.24 18.98
N ASN A 383 -4.09 -51.10 19.71
CA ASN A 383 -2.75 -51.41 19.21
C ASN A 383 -2.52 -52.91 18.90
N ALA A 384 -3.37 -53.80 19.41
CA ALA A 384 -3.37 -55.23 19.13
C ALA A 384 -4.18 -55.59 17.87
N GLY A 385 -4.90 -54.61 17.30
CA GLY A 385 -5.74 -54.76 16.13
C GLY A 385 -7.17 -55.20 16.44
N ASN A 386 -7.57 -55.30 17.71
CA ASN A 386 -8.94 -55.61 18.09
C ASN A 386 -9.83 -54.41 17.76
N ARG A 387 -10.95 -54.68 17.10
CA ARG A 387 -11.93 -53.66 16.71
C ARG A 387 -13.16 -53.73 17.61
N HIS A 388 -13.74 -52.59 17.90
CA HIS A 388 -15.02 -52.49 18.59
C HIS A 388 -15.79 -51.28 18.08
N GLY A 389 -17.11 -51.36 18.08
CA GLY A 389 -17.91 -50.27 17.57
C GLY A 389 -19.37 -50.30 17.97
N LYS A 390 -20.04 -49.20 17.69
CA LYS A 390 -21.47 -49.01 17.86
C LYS A 390 -22.03 -48.31 16.64
N SER A 391 -23.17 -48.78 16.17
CA SER A 391 -23.90 -48.17 15.06
C SER A 391 -25.35 -47.98 15.45
N TRP A 392 -26.00 -46.95 14.95
CA TRP A 392 -27.44 -46.78 15.07
C TRP A 392 -28.00 -46.00 13.87
N GLY A 393 -29.29 -46.17 13.62
CA GLY A 393 -30.00 -45.38 12.62
C GLY A 393 -31.50 -45.36 12.85
N ASP A 394 -32.16 -44.45 12.16
CA ASP A 394 -33.59 -44.20 12.20
C ASP A 394 -34.02 -43.81 10.79
N ARG A 395 -34.82 -44.66 10.14
CA ARG A 395 -35.36 -44.46 8.79
C ARG A 395 -36.86 -44.23 8.91
N TRP A 396 -37.42 -43.34 8.10
CA TRP A 396 -38.87 -43.14 8.03
C TRP A 396 -39.36 -43.03 6.59
N GLY A 397 -40.61 -43.42 6.38
CA GLY A 397 -41.29 -43.36 5.09
C GLY A 397 -41.93 -42.01 4.81
N LYS A 398 -42.65 -41.96 3.69
CA LYS A 398 -43.33 -40.78 3.16
C LYS A 398 -44.19 -40.07 4.23
N ASP A 399 -44.18 -38.75 4.22
CA ASP A 399 -44.87 -37.88 5.18
C ASP A 399 -44.44 -38.13 6.65
N GLY A 400 -43.23 -38.66 6.88
CA GLY A 400 -42.76 -39.06 8.22
C GLY A 400 -43.44 -40.31 8.78
N LYS A 401 -44.16 -41.09 7.96
CA LYS A 401 -44.94 -42.25 8.40
C LYS A 401 -44.22 -43.57 8.18
N GLY A 402 -44.33 -44.43 9.20
CA GLY A 402 -43.63 -45.71 9.24
C GLY A 402 -42.15 -45.47 9.43
N GLY A 403 -41.53 -46.11 10.41
CA GLY A 403 -40.11 -45.95 10.64
C GLY A 403 -39.47 -47.21 11.18
N HIS A 404 -38.15 -47.28 11.04
CA HIS A 404 -37.33 -48.35 11.54
C HIS A 404 -36.12 -47.74 12.26
N ARG A 405 -36.08 -47.95 13.57
CA ARG A 405 -34.93 -47.64 14.42
C ARG A 405 -34.14 -48.90 14.64
N TRP A 406 -32.82 -48.80 14.52
CA TRP A 406 -31.91 -49.91 14.70
C TRP A 406 -30.66 -49.47 15.45
N GLY A 407 -29.98 -50.43 16.07
CA GLY A 407 -28.64 -50.24 16.58
C GLY A 407 -27.90 -51.53 16.90
N GLU A 408 -26.58 -51.43 16.86
CA GLU A 408 -25.62 -52.52 16.97
C GLU A 408 -24.49 -52.16 17.91
N GLU A 409 -24.02 -53.12 18.69
CA GLU A 409 -22.71 -53.12 19.32
C GLU A 409 -21.96 -54.37 18.87
N TRP A 410 -20.75 -54.18 18.36
CA TRP A 410 -19.94 -55.26 17.79
C TRP A 410 -18.50 -55.20 18.29
N SER A 411 -17.83 -56.35 18.26
CA SER A 411 -16.40 -56.49 18.50
C SER A 411 -15.81 -57.42 17.45
N ASN A 412 -14.75 -56.98 16.80
CA ASN A 412 -14.17 -57.63 15.63
C ASN A 412 -15.25 -57.87 14.56
N ASP A 413 -15.54 -59.13 14.25
CA ASP A 413 -16.55 -59.52 13.27
C ASP A 413 -17.86 -60.00 13.93
N ASP A 414 -17.98 -59.89 15.26
CA ASP A 414 -19.11 -60.40 16.04
C ASP A 414 -20.03 -59.28 16.55
N VAL A 415 -21.34 -59.40 16.28
CA VAL A 415 -22.38 -58.52 16.85
C VAL A 415 -22.78 -59.03 18.24
N ASN A 416 -22.42 -58.27 19.27
CA ASN A 416 -22.70 -58.62 20.67
C ASN A 416 -24.12 -58.22 21.09
N LYS A 417 -24.64 -57.15 20.51
CA LYS A 417 -25.95 -56.59 20.85
C LYS A 417 -26.58 -55.98 19.61
N TRP A 418 -27.84 -56.31 19.37
CA TRP A 418 -28.66 -55.74 18.31
C TRP A 418 -30.01 -55.31 18.93
N TRP A 419 -30.53 -54.14 18.56
CA TRP A 419 -31.88 -53.70 18.93
C TRP A 419 -32.58 -53.03 17.75
N HIS A 420 -33.88 -53.30 17.61
CA HIS A 420 -34.73 -52.73 16.56
C HIS A 420 -36.17 -52.53 17.06
N ASP A 421 -36.95 -51.67 16.38
CA ASP A 421 -38.38 -51.46 16.65
C ASP A 421 -39.33 -52.22 15.70
N THR A 422 -38.82 -52.89 14.66
CA THR A 422 -39.60 -53.79 13.78
C THR A 422 -38.85 -55.10 13.52
N ASP A 423 -39.58 -56.20 13.30
CA ASP A 423 -39.00 -57.53 13.04
C ASP A 423 -38.16 -57.57 11.75
N GLY A 424 -36.89 -58.00 11.88
CA GLY A 424 -35.97 -58.26 10.77
C GLY A 424 -34.79 -57.29 10.68
N ARG A 425 -33.61 -57.82 10.31
CA ARG A 425 -32.42 -57.00 9.98
C ARG A 425 -32.57 -56.47 8.55
N PRO A 426 -32.58 -55.15 8.30
CA PRO A 426 -32.61 -54.62 6.94
C PRO A 426 -31.44 -55.13 6.10
N ALA A 427 -31.68 -55.38 4.82
CA ALA A 427 -30.61 -55.73 3.89
C ALA A 427 -29.63 -54.55 3.77
N GLY A 428 -28.34 -54.80 4.03
CA GLY A 428 -27.29 -53.77 4.02
C GLY A 428 -26.89 -53.23 5.39
N CYS A 429 -27.51 -53.71 6.49
CA CYS A 429 -26.96 -53.61 7.84
C CYS A 429 -25.92 -54.70 8.09
#